data_AF-A0A7X7ZPQ6-F1
#
_entry.id   AF-A0A7X7ZPQ6-F1
#
_cell.length_a   1.000
_cell.length_b   1.000
_cell.length_c   1.000
_cell.angle_alpha   90.00
_cell.angle_beta   90.00
_cell.angle_gamma   90.00
#
_symmetry.space_group_name_H-M   'P 1'
#
loop_
_entity.id
_entity.type
_entity.pdbx_description
1 polymer ?
#
loop_
_entity_poly.entity_id
_entity_poly.type
_entity_poly.pdbx_seq_one_letter_code
_entity_poly.pdbx_strand_id
1 'polypeptide(L)' 'MPKSVLIKDTTREERMRIVNRGLSFCDSSSCENCGGCSMGVGSIEQMYKPYIDGKLELSEINMLHAAKSYVIGG' A
#
# COMPACT_ATOMS: atom_id res chain seq x y z
N MET A 1 -9.59 -20.54 -2.32
CA MET A 1 -9.09 -19.64 -3.39
C MET A 1 -8.68 -18.32 -2.76
N PRO A 2 -7.54 -17.73 -3.11
CA PRO A 2 -7.21 -16.39 -2.64
C PRO A 2 -8.28 -15.40 -3.14
N LYS A 3 -8.70 -14.48 -2.28
CA LYS A 3 -9.62 -13.40 -2.67
C LYS A 3 -8.88 -12.49 -3.67
N SER A 4 -9.53 -12.10 -4.77
CA SER A 4 -8.93 -11.16 -5.73
C SER A 4 -8.66 -9.82 -5.06
N VAL A 5 -7.60 -9.15 -5.51
CA VAL A 5 -7.24 -7.79 -5.09
C VAL A 5 -7.41 -6.77 -6.21
N LEU A 6 -7.88 -7.19 -7.39
CA LEU A 6 -8.02 -6.28 -8.54
C LEU A 6 -9.22 -5.37 -8.34
N ILE A 7 -9.12 -4.12 -8.83
CA ILE A 7 -10.21 -3.14 -8.74
C ILE A 7 -11.48 -3.67 -9.41
N LYS A 8 -11.35 -4.34 -10.55
CA LYS A 8 -12.50 -4.92 -11.28
C LYS A 8 -13.26 -6.00 -10.49
N ASP A 9 -12.61 -6.64 -9.53
CA ASP A 9 -13.16 -7.76 -8.76
C ASP A 9 -13.53 -7.35 -7.32
N THR A 10 -13.35 -6.08 -6.94
CA THR A 10 -13.47 -5.62 -5.56
C THR A 10 -14.31 -4.36 -5.43
N THR A 11 -15.07 -4.26 -4.35
CA THR A 11 -15.75 -3.00 -3.99
C THR A 11 -14.78 -2.08 -3.26
N ARG A 12 -15.12 -0.80 -3.16
CA ARG A 12 -14.36 0.17 -2.36
C ARG A 12 -14.15 -0.29 -0.91
N GLU A 13 -15.18 -0.86 -0.28
CA GLU A 13 -15.08 -1.40 1.09
C GLU A 13 -14.17 -2.61 1.17
N GLU A 14 -14.25 -3.52 0.18
CA GLU A 14 -13.37 -4.68 0.11
C GLU A 14 -11.90 -4.24 0.00
N ARG A 15 -11.60 -3.22 -0.82
CA ARG A 15 -10.27 -2.61 -0.94
C ARG A 15 -9.79 -1.95 0.34
N MET A 16 -10.66 -1.25 1.07
CA MET A 16 -10.31 -0.71 2.39
C MET A 16 -9.92 -1.83 3.37
N ARG A 17 -10.65 -2.96 3.37
CA ARG A 17 -10.31 -4.11 4.21
C ARG A 17 -9.01 -4.78 3.79
N ILE A 18 -8.73 -4.86 2.49
CA ILE A 18 -7.45 -5.38 1.96
C ILE A 18 -6.28 -4.53 2.44
N VAL A 19 -6.38 -3.20 2.29
CA VAL A 19 -5.36 -2.26 2.75
C VAL A 19 -5.20 -2.34 4.27
N ASN A 20 -6.32 -2.29 5.03
CA ASN A 20 -6.27 -2.35 6.48
C ASN A 20 -5.64 -3.65 6.99
N ARG A 21 -5.99 -4.81 6.40
CA ARG A 21 -5.36 -6.11 6.71
C ARG A 21 -3.86 -6.13 6.39
N GLY A 22 -3.46 -5.53 5.27
CA GLY A 22 -2.03 -5.37 4.93
C GLY A 22 -1.27 -4.52 5.94
N LEU A 23 -1.96 -3.56 6.58
CA LEU A 23 -1.42 -2.69 7.63
C LEU A 23 -1.53 -3.28 9.03
N SER A 24 -2.44 -4.22 9.29
CA SER A 24 -2.64 -4.84 10.61
C SER A 24 -1.38 -5.57 11.11
N PHE A 25 -0.43 -5.90 10.25
CA PHE A 25 0.87 -6.44 10.65
C PHE A 25 1.77 -5.41 11.36
N CYS A 26 1.49 -4.11 11.21
CA CYS A 26 2.19 -3.02 11.92
C CYS A 26 1.56 -2.64 13.27
N ASP A 27 0.43 -3.23 13.65
CA ASP A 27 -0.38 -2.74 14.79
C ASP A 27 0.09 -3.24 16.17
N SER A 28 0.90 -4.31 16.24
CA SER A 28 1.24 -4.96 17.54
C SER A 28 2.67 -4.82 18.04
N SER A 29 3.61 -4.26 17.27
CA SER A 29 4.91 -3.84 17.80
C SER A 29 5.73 -3.16 16.72
N SER A 30 6.17 -1.94 17.04
CA SER A 30 7.33 -1.30 16.41
C SER A 30 7.14 -0.83 14.96
N CYS A 31 6.31 0.21 14.80
CA CYS A 31 6.51 1.18 13.71
C CYS A 31 7.90 1.85 13.79
N GLU A 32 8.56 1.80 14.94
CA GLU A 32 9.90 2.36 15.16
C GLU A 32 11.06 1.49 14.59
N ASN A 33 10.81 0.22 14.24
CA ASN A 33 11.85 -0.69 13.74
C ASN A 33 11.48 -1.41 12.42
N CYS A 34 10.29 -1.16 11.88
CA CYS A 34 9.90 -1.63 10.57
C CYS A 34 10.11 -0.47 9.58
N GLY A 35 11.06 -0.57 8.65
CA GLY A 35 11.46 0.47 7.68
C GLY A 35 10.35 1.04 6.76
N GLY A 36 9.08 0.76 7.04
CA GLY A 36 7.91 1.34 6.38
C GLY A 36 7.68 2.83 6.69
N CYS A 37 8.14 3.33 7.84
CA CYS A 37 8.21 4.79 8.09
C CYS A 37 9.33 5.47 7.26
N SER A 38 10.31 4.69 6.78
CA SER A 38 11.46 5.18 6.01
C SER A 38 11.22 5.22 4.49
N MET A 39 10.04 4.83 4.01
CA MET A 39 9.65 4.96 2.59
C MET A 39 9.19 6.40 2.23
N GLY A 40 9.25 7.37 3.14
CA GLY A 40 8.90 8.78 2.84
C GLY A 40 7.41 9.01 2.53
N VAL A 41 6.57 8.00 2.72
CA VAL A 41 5.11 8.10 2.59
C VAL A 41 4.55 8.50 3.96
N GLY A 42 4.37 9.80 4.20
CA GLY A 42 3.91 10.37 5.49
C GLY A 42 2.61 9.77 6.06
N SER A 43 1.89 8.95 5.29
CA SER A 43 0.88 8.00 5.79
C SER A 43 0.66 6.89 4.76
N ILE A 44 0.79 5.62 5.17
CA ILE A 44 0.62 4.46 4.27
C ILE A 44 -0.84 4.39 3.73
N GLU A 45 -1.81 4.89 4.49
CA GLU A 45 -3.19 5.05 4.04
C GLU A 45 -3.32 6.00 2.84
N GLN A 46 -2.51 7.07 2.79
CA GLN A 46 -2.50 8.00 1.66
C GLN A 46 -1.87 7.37 0.41
N MET A 47 -0.87 6.51 0.58
CA MET A 47 -0.22 5.78 -0.51
C MET A 47 -1.23 4.89 -1.27
N TYR A 48 -2.11 4.19 -0.55
CA TYR A 48 -3.09 3.28 -1.13
C TYR A 48 -4.45 3.92 -1.44
N LYS A 49 -4.64 5.21 -1.16
CA LYS A 49 -5.88 5.93 -1.50
C LYS A 49 -6.29 5.81 -2.98
N PRO A 50 -5.38 5.88 -3.98
CA PRO A 50 -5.75 5.68 -5.38
C PRO A 50 -6.34 4.30 -5.66
N TYR A 51 -5.85 3.26 -4.97
CA TYR A 51 -6.41 1.91 -5.06
C TYR A 51 -7.78 1.83 -4.41
N ILE A 52 -7.93 2.37 -3.20
CA ILE A 52 -9.21 2.42 -2.48
C ILE A 52 -10.28 3.14 -3.30
N ASP A 53 -9.92 4.24 -3.97
CA ASP A 53 -10.83 5.01 -4.83
C ASP A 53 -11.03 4.36 -6.21
N GLY A 54 -10.28 3.30 -6.55
CA GLY A 54 -10.42 2.56 -7.81
C GLY A 54 -9.80 3.25 -9.02
N LYS A 55 -8.80 4.10 -8.79
CA LYS A 55 -8.10 4.87 -9.82
C LYS A 55 -6.85 4.19 -10.34
N LEU A 56 -6.13 3.45 -9.50
CA LEU A 56 -4.89 2.74 -9.84
C LEU A 56 -4.82 1.38 -9.14
N GLU A 57 -4.32 0.37 -9.84
CA GLU A 57 -4.07 -0.95 -9.24
C GLU A 57 -2.89 -0.89 -8.24
N LEU A 58 -2.86 -1.84 -7.31
CA LEU A 58 -1.77 -1.95 -6.32
C LEU A 58 -0.39 -2.06 -7.00
N SER A 59 -0.30 -2.75 -8.14
CA SER A 59 0.93 -2.86 -8.94
C SER A 59 1.40 -1.52 -9.48
N GLU A 60 0.47 -0.67 -9.94
CA GLU A 60 0.79 0.67 -10.46
C GLU A 60 1.29 1.59 -9.35
N ILE A 61 0.66 1.54 -8.17
CA ILE A 61 1.10 2.30 -6.99
C ILE A 61 2.52 1.87 -6.58
N ASN A 62 2.80 0.57 -6.54
CA ASN A 62 4.12 0.04 -6.21
C ASN A 62 5.20 0.48 -7.20
N MET A 63 4.90 0.46 -8.50
CA MET A 63 5.82 0.94 -9.53
C MET A 63 6.10 2.44 -9.40
N LEU A 64 5.07 3.27 -9.19
CA LEU A 64 5.24 4.72 -8.99
C LEU A 64 6.11 5.02 -7.77
N HIS A 65 5.99 4.23 -6.72
CA HIS A 65 6.80 4.39 -5.53
C HIS A 65 8.25 3.94 -5.76
N ALA A 66 8.44 2.76 -6.35
CA ALA A 66 9.76 2.25 -6.70
C ALA A 66 10.51 3.23 -7.63
N ALA A 67 9.82 3.84 -8.60
CA ALA A 67 10.39 4.83 -9.52
C ALA A 67 10.84 6.12 -8.81
N LYS A 68 10.17 6.52 -7.71
CA LYS A 68 10.55 7.69 -6.90
C LYS A 68 11.71 7.42 -5.96
N SER A 69 11.83 6.19 -5.47
CA SER A 69 12.85 5.79 -4.49
C SER A 69 14.09 5.17 -5.13
N TYR A 70 14.15 5.04 -6.46
CA TYR A 70 15.30 4.49 -7.16
C TYR A 70 16.44 5.51 -7.25
N VAL A 71 17.29 5.54 -6.22
CA VAL A 71 18.66 6.04 -6.34
C VAL A 71 19.57 4.85 -6.58
N ILE A 72 20.14 4.76 -7.79
CA ILE A 72 21.29 3.87 -8.04
C ILE A 72 22.42 4.39 -7.15
N GLY A 73 22.99 3.50 -6.33
CA GLY A 73 23.85 3.80 -5.18
C GLY A 73 24.78 5.01 -5.34
N GLY A 74 24.77 5.85 -4.31
CA GLY A 74 25.86 6.78 -4.02
C GLY A 74 26.88 6.13 -3.10
#